data_AF-A0A225LVL8-F1
#
_entry.id   AF-A0A225LVL8-F1
#
_cell.length_a   1.000
_cell.length_b   1.000
_cell.length_c   1.000
_cell.angle_alpha   90.00
_cell.angle_beta   90.00
_cell.angle_gamma   90.00
#
_symmetry.space_group_name_H-M   'P 1'
#
loop_
_entity.id
_entity.type
_entity.pdbx_description
1 polymer ?
#
loop_
_entity_poly.entity_id
_entity_poly.type
_entity_poly.pdbx_seq_one_letter_code
_entity_poly.pdbx_strand_id
1 'polypeptide(L)'
;GSTAGESDITNDRGGRTTFADAGTTAGTSDITNERGGRTSFSSGSTADHSTIANQTGGRTTFAGTGTTAGSSHISNQTGGSTAFYWGSDAGSSHISNADGGGTTFNDNSSASLASISNKSGGNTTFNDWSSAGAAKISNTLGGSTAFNDRSNAGDAKISNIAGSTAFNDRSSAGSATIGNTLGGSTAFNDRSNAGDAKISNIAGSTAFNDRSSAGSATIGNTLGGSTAFNDRSNAGDAKISNTLGGSTAFNDWSNAGGATITNVALGSTQFSDRSDAGHATINNGALGGTSFGDHSSAGRATITNTTLGSTTFNDRSSADRATIDNNGGSTSFKDDSSAGRATITNENRGGTTFSGDSSAGRADITNGNRGSTTFNGNSTAGRAHITNETRGSTTFNNGTDAGWARIDNEGGSTTFNNGSSAKHALIANTDDGSTTFNGGSTADHAFIYNADGGGTTFQSNSTSQLATAGQAFIYNGDDGVTTFTGTGATAGNAFIVNADPGLTIFNNGANAGDALVFNTDGGQTKFSDTGTSAASSHIVNVAGGSTSFDTQSTAGDSTITNVYG
;
A
#
# COMPACT_ATOMS: atom_id res chain seq x y z
N GLY A 1 38.44 49.63 3.79
CA GLY A 1 38.79 48.31 4.32
C GLY A 1 40.03 48.38 5.17
N SER A 2 39.97 47.79 6.36
CA SER A 2 41.10 47.62 7.29
C SER A 2 41.34 46.12 7.52
N THR A 3 42.55 45.69 7.86
CA THR A 3 42.86 44.27 8.10
C THR A 3 43.54 44.09 9.45
N ALA A 4 43.15 43.07 10.21
CA ALA A 4 43.90 42.61 11.37
C ALA A 4 45.15 41.78 10.97
N GLY A 5 45.29 41.41 9.69
CA GLY A 5 46.41 40.61 9.21
C GLY A 5 46.48 39.25 9.89
N GLU A 6 47.66 38.94 10.43
CA GLU A 6 47.95 37.74 11.23
C GLU A 6 48.12 38.18 12.69
N SER A 7 47.01 38.25 13.43
CA SER A 7 46.98 38.69 14.83
C SER A 7 46.42 37.60 15.74
N ASP A 8 46.95 37.53 16.97
CA ASP A 8 46.34 36.77 18.07
C ASP A 8 45.42 37.69 18.88
N ILE A 9 44.11 37.42 18.84
CA ILE A 9 43.09 38.23 19.52
C ILE A 9 42.40 37.38 20.57
N THR A 10 42.57 37.73 21.85
CA THR A 10 41.88 37.06 22.97
C THR A 10 40.87 38.00 23.62
N ASN A 11 39.60 37.59 23.59
CA ASN A 11 38.51 38.22 24.32
C ASN A 11 38.12 37.31 25.50
N ASP A 12 38.48 37.69 26.72
CA ASP A 12 38.15 36.96 27.97
C ASP A 12 37.28 37.83 28.88
N ARG A 13 36.47 37.20 29.73
CA ARG A 13 35.60 37.83 30.76
C ARG A 13 34.79 39.03 30.24
N GLY A 14 34.19 38.90 29.05
CA GLY A 14 33.36 39.95 28.44
C GLY A 14 34.13 40.96 27.57
N GLY A 15 35.43 40.74 27.34
CA GLY A 15 36.20 41.46 26.32
C GLY A 15 35.52 41.43 24.95
N ARG A 16 35.74 42.47 24.13
CA ARG A 16 35.07 42.64 22.85
C ARG A 16 36.01 43.12 21.77
N THR A 17 35.96 42.44 20.62
CA THR A 17 36.56 42.88 19.36
C THR A 17 35.47 43.13 18.32
N THR A 18 35.60 44.20 17.53
CA THR A 18 34.64 44.55 16.48
C THR A 18 35.33 44.88 15.17
N PHE A 19 34.93 44.15 14.13
CA PHE A 19 35.23 44.42 12.72
C PHE A 19 34.00 45.07 12.10
N ALA A 20 34.14 46.31 11.62
CA ALA A 20 33.04 47.09 11.07
C ALA A 20 33.44 47.72 9.73
N ASP A 21 32.42 48.01 8.93
CA ASP A 21 32.47 48.62 7.61
C ASP A 21 32.96 47.72 6.47
N ALA A 22 32.56 48.10 5.26
CA ALA A 22 32.80 47.33 4.06
C ALA A 22 34.29 47.16 3.78
N GLY A 23 34.69 45.91 3.55
CA GLY A 23 36.07 45.54 3.26
C GLY A 23 36.99 45.53 4.48
N THR A 24 36.47 45.62 5.70
CA THR A 24 37.23 45.29 6.92
C THR A 24 37.33 43.78 7.07
N THR A 25 38.53 43.25 7.37
CA THR A 25 38.81 41.82 7.42
C THR A 25 39.61 41.41 8.67
N ALA A 26 39.30 40.23 9.22
CA ALA A 26 40.15 39.57 10.21
C ALA A 26 41.42 38.93 9.60
N GLY A 27 41.52 38.85 8.27
CA GLY A 27 42.65 38.24 7.57
C GLY A 27 42.81 36.76 7.96
N THR A 28 43.98 36.41 8.47
CA THR A 28 44.35 35.07 8.95
C THR A 28 44.52 35.04 10.47
N SER A 29 43.86 35.95 11.19
CA SER A 29 43.99 36.06 12.64
C SER A 29 43.47 34.84 13.40
N ASP A 30 44.05 34.55 14.56
CA ASP A 30 43.55 33.59 15.53
C ASP A 30 42.79 34.32 16.63
N ILE A 31 41.48 34.10 16.71
CA ILE A 31 40.55 34.80 17.59
C ILE A 31 40.00 33.83 18.62
N THR A 32 40.31 34.04 19.90
CA THR A 32 39.75 33.26 21.01
C THR A 32 38.75 34.10 21.80
N ASN A 33 37.51 33.62 21.90
CA ASN A 33 36.45 34.15 22.75
C ASN A 33 36.19 33.16 23.88
N GLU A 34 36.50 33.55 25.12
CA GLU A 34 36.29 32.72 26.30
C GLU A 34 35.57 33.46 27.42
N ARG A 35 34.89 32.70 28.31
CA ARG A 35 34.19 33.22 29.50
C ARG A 35 33.30 34.43 29.20
N GLY A 36 32.53 34.36 28.11
CA GLY A 36 31.61 35.42 27.66
C GLY A 36 32.23 36.53 26.80
N GLY A 37 33.50 36.42 26.40
CA GLY A 37 34.15 37.28 25.42
C GLY A 37 33.47 37.25 24.04
N ARG A 38 33.62 38.32 23.26
CA ARG A 38 32.83 38.54 22.05
C ARG A 38 33.63 39.07 20.86
N THR A 39 33.37 38.52 19.69
CA THR A 39 33.77 39.11 18.40
C THR A 39 32.56 39.45 17.57
N SER A 40 32.53 40.64 16.94
CA SER A 40 31.44 41.04 16.05
C SER A 40 31.95 41.53 14.70
N PHE A 41 31.39 40.98 13.62
CA PHE A 41 31.55 41.40 12.24
C PHE A 41 30.25 42.09 11.79
N SER A 42 30.35 43.24 11.13
CA SER A 42 29.20 44.02 10.68
C SER A 42 29.45 44.88 9.45
N SER A 43 28.37 45.27 8.78
CA SER A 43 28.38 46.28 7.71
C SER A 43 29.31 45.94 6.54
N GLY A 44 29.34 44.69 6.09
CA GLY A 44 30.16 44.27 4.94
C GLY A 44 31.59 43.84 5.29
N SER A 45 31.87 43.59 6.57
CA SER A 45 33.16 43.05 7.03
C SER A 45 33.23 41.52 6.85
N THR A 46 34.45 40.96 6.80
CA THR A 46 34.68 39.52 6.61
C THR A 46 35.61 38.92 7.67
N ALA A 47 35.34 37.68 8.09
CA ALA A 47 36.31 36.88 8.86
C ALA A 47 37.41 36.25 7.98
N ASP A 48 37.23 36.27 6.65
CA ASP A 48 38.22 35.85 5.66
C ASP A 48 38.77 34.44 5.94
N HIS A 49 40.07 34.27 6.24
CA HIS A 49 40.69 32.97 6.50
C HIS A 49 41.06 32.77 7.98
N SER A 50 40.42 33.51 8.90
CA SER A 50 40.73 33.46 10.34
C SER A 50 40.36 32.14 11.02
N THR A 51 41.00 31.85 12.15
CA THR A 51 40.55 30.83 13.10
C THR A 51 39.79 31.51 14.22
N ILE A 52 38.60 31.01 14.57
CA ILE A 52 37.77 31.56 15.63
C ILE A 52 37.40 30.44 16.61
N ALA A 53 37.80 30.57 17.87
CA ALA A 53 37.47 29.64 18.95
C ALA A 53 36.54 30.31 19.96
N ASN A 54 35.29 29.86 20.00
CA ASN A 54 34.29 30.24 20.99
C ASN A 54 34.17 29.14 22.04
N GLN A 55 34.59 29.45 23.28
CA GLN A 55 34.61 28.50 24.39
C GLN A 55 33.91 29.08 25.62
N THR A 56 33.35 28.23 26.48
CA THR A 56 32.80 28.64 27.80
C THR A 56 31.89 29.88 27.70
N GLY A 57 30.90 29.85 26.81
CA GLY A 57 29.97 30.97 26.57
C GLY A 57 30.51 32.14 25.73
N GLY A 58 31.72 32.03 25.16
CA GLY A 58 32.23 32.98 24.17
C GLY A 58 31.34 33.06 22.91
N ARG A 59 31.30 34.23 22.26
CA ARG A 59 30.38 34.48 21.14
C ARG A 59 31.01 35.19 19.96
N THR A 60 30.74 34.70 18.76
CA THR A 60 30.96 35.43 17.51
C THR A 60 29.63 35.82 16.86
N THR A 61 29.53 37.03 16.33
CA THR A 61 28.33 37.50 15.62
C THR A 61 28.68 38.12 14.27
N PHE A 62 27.97 37.72 13.22
CA PHE A 62 28.00 38.31 11.89
C PHE A 62 26.64 38.98 11.65
N ALA A 63 26.62 40.27 11.30
CA ALA A 63 25.37 41.01 11.18
C ALA A 63 25.36 41.99 10.01
N GLY A 64 24.35 41.87 9.15
CA GLY A 64 24.11 42.79 8.05
C GLY A 64 24.59 42.25 6.70
N THR A 65 23.97 42.75 5.64
CA THR A 65 24.21 42.33 4.25
C THR A 65 25.67 42.52 3.85
N GLY A 66 26.21 41.54 3.10
CA GLY A 66 27.61 41.53 2.67
C GLY A 66 28.62 41.19 3.78
N THR A 67 28.17 40.99 5.03
CA THR A 67 29.02 40.49 6.11
C THR A 67 29.16 38.99 5.98
N THR A 68 30.38 38.46 5.97
CA THR A 68 30.62 37.03 5.73
C THR A 68 31.63 36.41 6.69
N ALA A 69 31.47 35.12 7.01
CA ALA A 69 32.52 34.34 7.65
C ALA A 69 33.67 33.95 6.70
N GLY A 70 33.54 34.21 5.40
CA GLY A 70 34.59 33.88 4.42
C GLY A 70 34.90 32.39 4.39
N SER A 71 36.18 32.05 4.45
CA SER A 71 36.73 30.68 4.53
C SER A 71 37.27 30.37 5.93
N SER A 72 36.77 31.04 6.96
CA SER A 72 37.26 30.90 8.34
C SER A 72 37.05 29.50 8.92
N HIS A 73 37.85 29.15 9.94
CA HIS A 73 37.65 27.97 10.76
C HIS A 73 37.07 28.35 12.13
N ILE A 74 35.80 28.06 12.34
CA ILE A 74 35.05 28.42 13.56
C ILE A 74 34.84 27.17 14.41
N SER A 75 35.15 27.26 15.69
CA SER A 75 34.87 26.21 16.68
C SER A 75 34.03 26.77 17.84
N ASN A 76 32.92 26.11 18.11
CA ASN A 76 31.99 26.41 19.19
C ASN A 76 31.96 25.22 20.14
N GLN A 77 32.49 25.40 21.35
CA GLN A 77 32.62 24.35 22.35
C GLN A 77 32.09 24.84 23.70
N THR A 78 31.63 23.93 24.57
CA THR A 78 31.27 24.22 25.96
C THR A 78 30.32 25.42 26.11
N GLY A 79 29.27 25.47 25.30
CA GLY A 79 28.29 26.56 25.26
C GLY A 79 28.73 27.82 24.50
N GLY A 80 29.89 27.80 23.83
CA GLY A 80 30.29 28.84 22.88
C GLY A 80 29.35 28.91 21.68
N SER A 81 29.22 30.09 21.06
CA SER A 81 28.21 30.31 20.01
C SER A 81 28.68 31.19 18.85
N THR A 82 28.16 30.91 17.66
CA THR A 82 28.25 31.78 16.48
C THR A 82 26.85 32.12 15.98
N ALA A 83 26.60 33.38 15.65
CA ALA A 83 25.28 33.81 15.14
C ALA A 83 25.38 34.70 13.91
N PHE A 84 24.51 34.46 12.94
CA PHE A 84 24.35 35.21 11.69
C PHE A 84 22.98 35.91 11.66
N TYR A 85 22.95 37.17 11.23
CA TYR A 85 21.76 38.03 11.22
C TYR A 85 21.68 38.91 9.98
N TRP A 86 20.46 39.31 9.63
CA TRP A 86 20.18 40.37 8.64
C TRP A 86 20.91 40.20 7.29
N GLY A 87 20.85 38.99 6.72
CA GLY A 87 21.41 38.73 5.38
C GLY A 87 22.93 38.54 5.34
N SER A 88 23.59 38.36 6.49
CA SER A 88 24.98 37.88 6.54
C SER A 88 25.08 36.42 6.09
N ASP A 89 26.25 35.98 5.64
CA ASP A 89 26.48 34.60 5.20
C ASP A 89 27.71 33.94 5.85
N ALA A 90 27.72 32.61 5.88
CA ALA A 90 28.86 31.83 6.38
C ALA A 90 29.94 31.56 5.33
N GLY A 91 29.80 32.07 4.10
CA GLY A 91 30.75 31.82 3.01
C GLY A 91 31.02 30.33 2.79
N SER A 92 32.31 29.98 2.72
CA SER A 92 32.85 28.62 2.64
C SER A 92 33.53 28.20 3.96
N SER A 93 33.10 28.78 5.08
CA SER A 93 33.71 28.51 6.39
C SER A 93 33.57 27.05 6.84
N HIS A 94 34.49 26.62 7.69
CA HIS A 94 34.40 25.36 8.40
C HIS A 94 33.97 25.60 9.84
N ILE A 95 32.76 25.18 10.20
CA ILE A 95 32.15 25.41 11.51
C ILE A 95 32.02 24.09 12.25
N SER A 96 32.54 24.03 13.47
CA SER A 96 32.43 22.87 14.37
C SER A 96 31.69 23.24 15.64
N ASN A 97 30.60 22.54 15.93
CA ASN A 97 29.77 22.69 17.12
C ASN A 97 29.88 21.40 17.94
N ALA A 98 30.36 21.50 19.18
CA ALA A 98 30.53 20.36 20.07
C ALA A 98 30.21 20.72 21.52
N ASP A 99 29.84 19.71 22.31
CA ASP A 99 29.69 19.81 23.78
C ASP A 99 28.79 20.98 24.20
N GLY A 100 27.62 21.08 23.55
CA GLY A 100 26.62 22.13 23.76
C GLY A 100 26.93 23.47 23.09
N GLY A 101 28.00 23.58 22.30
CA GLY A 101 28.25 24.74 21.44
C GLY A 101 27.30 24.81 20.25
N GLY A 102 27.03 26.01 19.72
CA GLY A 102 25.98 26.20 18.73
C GLY A 102 26.24 27.24 17.65
N THR A 103 25.59 27.04 16.50
CA THR A 103 25.53 28.04 15.42
C THR A 103 24.08 28.39 15.09
N THR A 104 23.78 29.68 14.92
CA THR A 104 22.41 30.13 14.59
C THR A 104 22.40 31.07 13.39
N PHE A 105 21.51 30.81 12.44
CA PHE A 105 21.17 31.67 11.32
C PHE A 105 19.76 32.22 11.53
N ASN A 106 19.61 33.55 11.55
CA ASN A 106 18.32 34.23 11.73
C ASN A 106 18.00 35.15 10.55
N ASP A 107 16.79 35.69 10.52
CA ASP A 107 16.30 36.57 9.46
C ASP A 107 16.45 35.92 8.07
N ASN A 108 17.11 36.60 7.12
CA ASN A 108 17.40 36.10 5.78
C ASN A 108 18.89 35.72 5.62
N SER A 109 19.56 35.29 6.70
CA SER A 109 20.97 34.86 6.65
C SER A 109 21.15 33.50 5.97
N SER A 110 22.39 33.17 5.55
CA SER A 110 22.67 31.95 4.78
C SER A 110 23.93 31.22 5.23
N ALA A 111 23.88 29.88 5.27
CA ALA A 111 25.09 29.07 5.44
C ALA A 111 25.92 28.96 4.13
N SER A 112 25.36 29.38 2.99
CA SER A 112 26.04 29.40 1.69
C SER A 112 26.70 28.05 1.33
N LEU A 113 28.04 27.96 1.34
CA LEU A 113 28.82 26.76 1.02
C LEU A 113 29.54 26.20 2.25
N ALA A 114 29.16 26.62 3.46
CA ALA A 114 29.86 26.23 4.68
C ALA A 114 29.87 24.72 4.91
N SER A 115 30.93 24.23 5.55
CA SER A 115 31.02 22.88 6.10
C SER A 115 30.76 22.94 7.59
N ILE A 116 29.62 22.41 8.04
CA ILE A 116 29.16 22.47 9.43
C ILE A 116 29.17 21.06 10.03
N SER A 117 29.83 20.89 11.17
CA SER A 117 29.85 19.63 11.93
C SER A 117 29.26 19.85 13.32
N ASN A 118 28.20 19.09 13.62
CA ASN A 118 27.54 19.05 14.92
C ASN A 118 27.80 17.69 15.57
N LYS A 119 28.32 17.68 16.80
CA LYS A 119 28.60 16.46 17.56
C LYS A 119 28.37 16.62 19.06
N SER A 120 28.09 15.54 19.78
CA SER A 120 28.01 15.53 21.26
C SER A 120 27.11 16.64 21.82
N GLY A 121 25.90 16.78 21.29
CA GLY A 121 24.95 17.83 21.70
C GLY A 121 25.21 19.22 21.11
N GLY A 122 26.23 19.38 20.25
CA GLY A 122 26.40 20.58 19.44
C GLY A 122 25.27 20.73 18.41
N ASN A 123 24.87 21.96 18.11
CA ASN A 123 23.70 22.23 17.26
C ASN A 123 23.92 23.32 16.20
N THR A 124 23.10 23.25 15.15
CA THR A 124 22.90 24.34 14.19
C THR A 124 21.42 24.65 14.06
N THR A 125 21.04 25.93 14.02
CA THR A 125 19.65 26.34 13.93
C THR A 125 19.47 27.41 12.85
N PHE A 126 18.46 27.22 12.00
CA PHE A 126 17.99 28.16 10.99
C PHE A 126 16.58 28.63 11.39
N ASN A 127 16.39 29.93 11.57
CA ASN A 127 15.12 30.56 11.93
C ASN A 127 14.63 31.50 10.82
N ASP A 128 13.40 31.99 10.95
CA ASP A 128 12.79 32.98 10.06
C ASP A 128 12.78 32.56 8.57
N TRP A 129 13.53 33.25 7.70
CA TRP A 129 13.68 32.98 6.27
C TRP A 129 15.10 32.51 5.91
N SER A 130 15.88 32.10 6.90
CA SER A 130 17.28 31.73 6.68
C SER A 130 17.42 30.46 5.84
N SER A 131 18.57 30.30 5.21
CA SER A 131 18.83 29.20 4.27
C SER A 131 20.13 28.47 4.57
N ALA A 132 20.13 27.14 4.46
CA ALA A 132 21.38 26.38 4.46
C ALA A 132 22.15 26.49 3.13
N GLY A 133 21.54 27.05 2.07
CA GLY A 133 22.19 27.17 0.77
C GLY A 133 22.59 25.80 0.21
N ALA A 134 23.86 25.64 -0.14
CA ALA A 134 24.47 24.38 -0.56
C ALA A 134 25.49 23.86 0.48
N ALA A 135 25.29 24.20 1.75
CA ALA A 135 26.17 23.81 2.84
C ALA A 135 26.25 22.28 2.99
N LYS A 136 27.40 21.82 3.49
CA LYS A 136 27.58 20.43 3.94
C LYS A 136 27.39 20.38 5.45
N ILE A 137 26.37 19.71 5.92
CA ILE A 137 26.02 19.60 7.34
C ILE A 137 26.18 18.15 7.79
N SER A 138 26.93 17.92 8.87
CA SER A 138 27.16 16.60 9.46
C SER A 138 26.73 16.59 10.92
N ASN A 139 25.67 15.85 11.22
CA ASN A 139 25.14 15.63 12.55
C ASN A 139 25.55 14.22 13.01
N THR A 140 26.40 14.15 14.03
CA THR A 140 26.96 12.86 14.51
C THR A 140 26.81 12.73 16.01
N LEU A 141 26.57 11.51 16.53
CA LEU A 141 26.60 11.22 17.97
C LEU A 141 25.82 12.24 18.83
N GLY A 142 24.53 12.43 18.54
CA GLY A 142 23.66 13.39 19.22
C GLY A 142 23.80 14.85 18.78
N GLY A 143 24.63 15.15 17.78
CA GLY A 143 24.59 16.46 17.11
C GLY A 143 23.28 16.67 16.35
N SER A 144 22.84 17.93 16.22
CA SER A 144 21.54 18.25 15.62
C SER A 144 21.53 19.48 14.72
N THR A 145 20.59 19.50 13.77
CA THR A 145 20.24 20.67 12.97
C THR A 145 18.73 20.92 13.03
N ALA A 146 18.30 22.17 13.19
CA ALA A 146 16.90 22.55 13.16
C ALA A 146 16.63 23.67 12.15
N PHE A 147 15.55 23.54 11.40
CA PHE A 147 14.96 24.54 10.52
C PHE A 147 13.59 24.91 11.08
N ASN A 148 13.40 26.17 11.47
CA ASN A 148 12.17 26.69 12.07
C ASN A 148 11.52 27.75 11.16
N ASP A 149 10.30 28.15 11.48
CA ASP A 149 9.54 29.19 10.77
C ASP A 149 9.36 28.91 9.27
N ARG A 150 9.99 29.69 8.39
CA ARG A 150 9.98 29.55 6.93
C ARG A 150 11.38 29.28 6.37
N SER A 151 12.31 28.83 7.21
CA SER A 151 13.67 28.54 6.78
C SER A 151 13.72 27.36 5.80
N ASN A 152 14.82 27.28 5.04
CA ASN A 152 14.93 26.30 3.96
C ASN A 152 16.33 25.65 3.90
N ALA A 153 16.39 24.33 3.68
CA ALA A 153 17.66 23.64 3.52
C ALA A 153 18.32 23.86 2.14
N GLY A 154 17.58 24.38 1.15
CA GLY A 154 18.15 24.66 -0.18
C GLY A 154 18.62 23.39 -0.88
N ASP A 155 19.87 23.40 -1.33
CA ASP A 155 20.58 22.28 -1.95
C ASP A 155 21.56 21.61 -0.97
N ALA A 156 21.40 21.84 0.34
CA ALA A 156 22.34 21.36 1.34
C ALA A 156 22.52 19.84 1.31
N LYS A 157 23.73 19.39 1.66
CA LYS A 157 24.03 17.98 1.89
C LYS A 157 24.08 17.72 3.38
N ILE A 158 23.06 17.06 3.91
CA ILE A 158 22.87 16.79 5.33
C ILE A 158 23.13 15.30 5.61
N SER A 159 24.01 14.99 6.55
CA SER A 159 24.31 13.63 7.00
C SER A 159 24.02 13.48 8.48
N ASN A 160 23.12 12.57 8.83
CA ASN A 160 22.73 12.22 10.19
C ASN A 160 23.25 10.82 10.51
N ILE A 161 24.26 10.71 11.39
CA ILE A 161 24.82 9.44 11.86
C ILE A 161 24.66 9.38 13.37
N ALA A 162 23.60 8.71 13.84
CA ALA A 162 23.12 8.83 15.23
C ALA A 162 22.93 10.29 15.68
N GLY A 163 22.67 11.20 14.72
CA GLY A 163 22.30 12.60 14.93
C GLY A 163 20.93 12.88 14.32
N SER A 164 20.48 14.14 14.37
CA SER A 164 19.13 14.49 13.91
C SER A 164 19.06 15.78 13.10
N THR A 165 18.08 15.83 12.20
CA THR A 165 17.61 17.05 11.55
C THR A 165 16.12 17.22 11.77
N ALA A 166 15.66 18.41 12.13
CA ALA A 166 14.23 18.73 12.27
C ALA A 166 13.85 19.92 11.37
N PHE A 167 12.70 19.81 10.71
CA PHE A 167 12.00 20.86 10.00
C PHE A 167 10.68 21.13 10.74
N ASN A 168 10.53 22.33 11.30
CA ASN A 168 9.38 22.75 12.09
C ASN A 168 8.59 23.86 11.39
N ASP A 169 7.38 24.14 11.86
CA ASP A 169 6.50 25.20 11.34
C ASP A 169 6.17 25.07 9.85
N ARG A 170 6.68 25.97 9.00
CA ARG A 170 6.50 25.98 7.53
C ARG A 170 7.85 25.89 6.81
N SER A 171 8.87 25.36 7.48
CA SER A 171 10.19 25.18 6.89
C SER A 171 10.17 24.13 5.77
N SER A 172 11.21 24.14 4.95
CA SER A 172 11.31 23.26 3.77
C SER A 172 12.70 22.62 3.65
N ALA A 173 12.75 21.36 3.22
CA ALA A 173 14.01 20.74 2.83
C ALA A 173 14.48 21.15 1.42
N GLY A 174 13.62 21.81 0.62
CA GLY A 174 13.96 22.24 -0.73
C GLY A 174 14.38 21.05 -1.60
N SER A 175 15.59 21.10 -2.14
CA SER A 175 16.21 20.05 -2.96
C SER A 175 17.36 19.35 -2.25
N ALA A 176 17.41 19.45 -0.91
CA ALA A 176 18.53 18.93 -0.11
C ALA A 176 18.72 17.42 -0.30
N THR A 177 19.97 16.98 -0.17
CA THR A 177 20.31 15.55 -0.04
C THR A 177 20.49 15.22 1.43
N ILE A 178 19.64 14.36 1.97
CA ILE A 178 19.60 14.00 3.39
C ILE A 178 19.89 12.50 3.54
N GLY A 179 20.93 12.15 4.29
CA GLY A 179 21.27 10.76 4.63
C GLY A 179 21.09 10.49 6.10
N ASN A 180 20.23 9.53 6.44
CA ASN A 180 19.98 9.03 7.79
C ASN A 180 20.56 7.63 7.93
N THR A 181 21.62 7.49 8.72
CA THR A 181 22.35 6.22 8.87
C THR A 181 22.57 5.87 10.34
N LEU A 182 22.51 4.58 10.69
CA LEU A 182 22.85 4.07 12.03
C LEU A 182 22.09 4.80 13.16
N GLY A 183 20.76 4.83 13.07
CA GLY A 183 19.90 5.55 14.02
C GLY A 183 19.84 7.06 13.81
N GLY A 184 20.46 7.59 12.76
CA GLY A 184 20.24 8.97 12.33
C GLY A 184 18.79 9.21 11.93
N SER A 185 18.28 10.42 12.15
CA SER A 185 16.88 10.75 11.93
C SER A 185 16.63 12.11 11.28
N THR A 186 15.55 12.18 10.50
CA THR A 186 14.95 13.45 10.03
C THR A 186 13.49 13.52 10.44
N ALA A 187 13.04 14.66 10.94
CA ALA A 187 11.63 14.91 11.25
C ALA A 187 11.11 16.15 10.52
N PHE A 188 9.90 16.05 9.97
CA PHE A 188 9.09 17.14 9.44
C PHE A 188 7.86 17.28 10.34
N ASN A 189 7.73 18.42 11.01
CA ASN A 189 6.65 18.71 11.96
C ASN A 189 5.76 19.84 11.45
N ASP A 190 4.60 20.03 12.08
CA ASP A 190 3.63 21.09 11.77
C ASP A 190 3.14 21.09 10.31
N ARG A 191 3.57 22.07 9.50
CA ARG A 191 3.24 22.22 8.07
C ARG A 191 4.50 22.28 7.21
N SER A 192 5.60 21.70 7.68
CA SER A 192 6.85 21.64 6.95
C SER A 192 6.73 20.72 5.73
N ASN A 193 7.66 20.86 4.78
CA ASN A 193 7.63 20.13 3.51
C ASN A 193 9.02 19.61 3.11
N ALA A 194 9.10 18.38 2.62
CA ALA A 194 10.36 17.85 2.07
C ALA A 194 10.69 18.40 0.67
N GLY A 195 9.73 19.01 -0.04
CA GLY A 195 9.99 19.57 -1.37
C GLY A 195 10.40 18.49 -2.38
N ASP A 196 11.53 18.70 -3.05
CA ASP A 196 12.14 17.78 -4.01
C ASP A 196 13.34 17.02 -3.41
N ALA A 197 13.47 17.01 -2.08
CA ALA A 197 14.63 16.46 -1.40
C ALA A 197 14.89 14.98 -1.74
N LYS A 198 16.16 14.60 -1.71
CA LYS A 198 16.59 13.20 -1.80
C LYS A 198 16.93 12.69 -0.42
N ILE A 199 16.09 11.80 0.12
CA ILE A 199 16.21 11.26 1.47
C ILE A 199 16.61 9.78 1.40
N SER A 200 17.65 9.39 2.13
CA SER A 200 18.12 8.01 2.22
C SER A 200 18.16 7.56 3.68
N ASN A 201 17.33 6.58 4.03
CA ASN A 201 17.26 5.94 5.34
C ASN A 201 17.93 4.57 5.29
N ILE A 202 19.15 4.45 5.85
CA ILE A 202 19.94 3.22 5.92
C ILE A 202 20.08 2.83 7.40
N ALA A 203 19.18 1.98 7.91
CA ALA A 203 19.01 1.77 9.34
C ALA A 203 18.82 3.10 10.13
N GLY A 204 18.27 4.12 9.48
CA GLY A 204 17.85 5.39 10.06
C GLY A 204 16.37 5.65 9.75
N SER A 205 15.85 6.81 10.13
CA SER A 205 14.41 7.09 10.00
C SER A 205 14.09 8.48 9.47
N THR A 206 12.97 8.60 8.76
CA THR A 206 12.31 9.87 8.46
C THR A 206 10.89 9.86 8.99
N ALA A 207 10.44 10.93 9.62
CA ALA A 207 9.07 11.08 10.10
C ALA A 207 8.42 12.36 9.57
N PHE A 208 7.17 12.26 9.16
CA PHE A 208 6.26 13.36 8.81
C PHE A 208 5.12 13.37 9.82
N ASN A 209 5.03 14.41 10.63
CA ASN A 209 4.04 14.57 11.69
C ASN A 209 3.07 15.71 11.38
N ASP A 210 1.97 15.80 12.13
CA ASP A 210 0.94 16.84 12.03
C ASP A 210 0.32 16.96 10.63
N ARG A 211 0.62 18.03 9.88
CA ARG A 211 0.14 18.30 8.51
C ARG A 211 1.31 18.50 7.55
N SER A 212 2.47 17.93 7.88
CA SER A 212 3.65 17.99 7.03
C SER A 212 3.46 17.17 5.75
N SER A 213 4.31 17.42 4.75
CA SER A 213 4.24 16.77 3.44
C SER A 213 5.60 16.30 2.96
N ALA A 214 5.64 15.15 2.28
CA ALA A 214 6.83 14.72 1.54
C ALA A 214 6.98 15.43 0.18
N GLY A 215 5.98 16.17 -0.29
CA GLY A 215 6.03 16.88 -1.56
C GLY A 215 6.28 15.93 -2.72
N SER A 216 7.36 16.15 -3.47
CA SER A 216 7.83 15.31 -4.59
C SER A 216 9.15 14.62 -4.26
N ALA A 217 9.49 14.49 -2.97
CA ALA A 217 10.76 13.94 -2.53
C ALA A 217 11.01 12.52 -3.05
N THR A 218 12.28 12.18 -3.24
CA THR A 218 12.71 10.79 -3.47
C THR A 218 13.22 10.20 -2.16
N ILE A 219 12.53 9.19 -1.65
CA ILE A 219 12.80 8.57 -0.36
C ILE A 219 13.20 7.10 -0.55
N GLY A 220 14.38 6.73 -0.09
CA GLY A 220 14.87 5.35 -0.09
C GLY A 220 14.97 4.81 1.33
N ASN A 221 14.28 3.71 1.62
CA ASN A 221 14.32 2.96 2.87
C ASN A 221 15.03 1.63 2.62
N THR A 222 16.15 1.40 3.28
CA THR A 222 16.95 0.17 3.10
C THR A 222 17.62 -0.29 4.39
N LEU A 223 17.91 -1.59 4.48
CA LEU A 223 18.55 -2.22 5.64
C LEU A 223 17.81 -1.89 6.96
N GLY A 224 16.49 -2.03 6.96
CA GLY A 224 15.63 -1.69 8.11
C GLY A 224 15.42 -0.19 8.33
N GLY A 225 15.87 0.68 7.43
CA GLY A 225 15.52 2.10 7.45
C GLY A 225 14.03 2.31 7.22
N SER A 226 13.46 3.38 7.78
CA SER A 226 12.01 3.59 7.77
C SER A 226 11.59 5.02 7.43
N THR A 227 10.37 5.14 6.89
CA THR A 227 9.64 6.41 6.77
C THR A 227 8.28 6.27 7.44
N ALA A 228 7.85 7.26 8.22
CA ALA A 228 6.53 7.27 8.84
C ALA A 228 5.78 8.57 8.52
N PHE A 229 4.49 8.45 8.21
CA PHE A 229 3.52 9.53 8.08
C PHE A 229 2.50 9.37 9.21
N ASN A 230 2.45 10.34 10.11
CA ASN A 230 1.58 10.34 11.29
C ASN A 230 0.55 11.48 11.21
N ASP A 231 -0.45 11.45 12.07
CA ASP A 231 -1.51 12.46 12.17
C ASP A 231 -2.26 12.67 10.85
N ARG A 232 -2.13 13.85 10.22
CA ARG A 232 -2.75 14.24 8.94
C ARG A 232 -1.70 14.58 7.90
N SER A 233 -0.51 14.01 8.02
CA SER A 233 0.57 14.20 7.05
C SER A 233 0.26 13.49 5.73
N ASN A 234 0.98 13.88 4.67
CA ASN A 234 0.72 13.38 3.32
C ASN A 234 2.01 13.11 2.54
N ALA A 235 2.06 12.01 1.79
CA ALA A 235 3.22 11.69 0.95
C ALA A 235 3.31 12.51 -0.35
N GLY A 236 2.25 13.23 -0.73
CA GLY A 236 2.26 14.05 -1.94
C GLY A 236 2.42 13.19 -3.19
N ASP A 237 3.34 13.58 -4.06
CA ASP A 237 3.75 12.85 -5.26
C ASP A 237 5.12 12.19 -5.07
N ALA A 238 5.53 11.95 -3.82
CA ALA A 238 6.85 11.40 -3.51
C ALA A 238 7.10 10.03 -4.17
N LYS A 239 8.37 9.77 -4.46
CA LYS A 239 8.84 8.46 -4.90
C LYS A 239 9.49 7.72 -3.74
N ILE A 240 8.83 6.69 -3.25
CA ILE A 240 9.24 5.94 -2.07
C ILE A 240 9.68 4.53 -2.48
N SER A 241 10.87 4.12 -2.06
CA SER A 241 11.41 2.78 -2.34
C SER A 241 11.76 2.07 -1.03
N ASN A 242 11.09 0.96 -0.75
CA ASN A 242 11.31 0.09 0.39
C ASN A 242 12.01 -1.19 -0.08
N THR A 243 13.25 -1.40 0.39
CA THR A 243 14.10 -2.52 -0.03
C THR A 243 14.84 -3.13 1.15
N LEU A 244 15.19 -4.42 1.09
CA LEU A 244 16.04 -5.08 2.10
C LEU A 244 15.53 -4.85 3.54
N GLY A 245 14.23 -5.07 3.76
CA GLY A 245 13.58 -4.85 5.05
C GLY A 245 13.26 -3.39 5.39
N GLY A 246 13.48 -2.44 4.47
CA GLY A 246 13.03 -1.06 4.63
C GLY A 246 11.50 -0.95 4.66
N SER A 247 10.97 0.07 5.33
CA SER A 247 9.52 0.20 5.52
C SER A 247 9.00 1.62 5.37
N THR A 248 7.73 1.72 4.99
CA THR A 248 6.94 2.96 5.06
C THR A 248 5.65 2.70 5.84
N ALA A 249 5.30 3.59 6.76
CA ALA A 249 4.05 3.51 7.53
C ALA A 249 3.21 4.77 7.38
N PHE A 250 1.91 4.60 7.25
CA PHE A 250 0.87 5.62 7.29
C PHE A 250 -0.04 5.32 8.48
N ASN A 251 -0.06 6.22 9.46
CA ASN A 251 -0.83 6.07 10.70
C ASN A 251 -1.90 7.17 10.82
N ASP A 252 -2.82 7.02 11.77
CA ASP A 252 -3.86 8.00 12.08
C ASP A 252 -4.77 8.34 10.87
N TRP A 253 -4.68 9.57 10.36
CA TRP A 253 -5.45 10.12 9.24
C TRP A 253 -4.52 10.54 8.08
N SER A 254 -3.31 9.97 8.03
CA SER A 254 -2.34 10.28 6.98
C SER A 254 -2.76 9.72 5.63
N ASN A 255 -2.20 10.26 4.55
CA ASN A 255 -2.54 9.87 3.19
C ASN A 255 -1.31 9.67 2.30
N ALA A 256 -1.31 8.68 1.41
CA ALA A 256 -0.22 8.47 0.45
C ALA A 256 -0.27 9.40 -0.79
N GLY A 257 -1.33 10.18 -0.97
CA GLY A 257 -1.47 11.14 -2.04
C GLY A 257 -1.43 10.49 -3.42
N GLY A 258 -0.62 11.06 -4.32
CA GLY A 258 -0.28 10.50 -5.63
C GLY A 258 1.08 9.79 -5.64
N ALA A 259 1.62 9.41 -4.48
CA ALA A 259 2.96 8.85 -4.36
C ALA A 259 3.13 7.57 -5.19
N THR A 260 4.37 7.36 -5.66
CA THR A 260 4.79 6.07 -6.22
C THR A 260 5.58 5.31 -5.17
N ILE A 261 5.07 4.16 -4.73
CA ILE A 261 5.66 3.34 -3.66
C ILE A 261 6.07 2.00 -4.25
N THR A 262 7.33 1.60 -4.06
CA THR A 262 7.85 0.31 -4.50
C THR A 262 8.33 -0.49 -3.30
N ASN A 263 7.81 -1.72 -3.15
CA ASN A 263 8.16 -2.65 -2.09
C ASN A 263 8.82 -3.89 -2.71
N VAL A 264 10.08 -4.17 -2.40
CA VAL A 264 10.80 -5.37 -2.90
C VAL A 264 11.75 -5.91 -1.83
N ALA A 265 12.10 -7.20 -1.91
CA ALA A 265 13.09 -7.83 -1.05
C ALA A 265 12.84 -7.57 0.45
N LEU A 266 11.67 -7.98 0.94
CA LEU A 266 11.17 -7.74 2.30
C LEU A 266 10.83 -6.27 2.60
N GLY A 267 10.85 -5.40 1.59
CA GLY A 267 10.31 -4.05 1.69
C GLY A 267 8.81 -4.06 1.96
N SER A 268 8.34 -3.14 2.80
CA SER A 268 6.93 -3.10 3.19
C SER A 268 6.33 -1.69 3.25
N THR A 269 5.03 -1.62 2.99
CA THR A 269 4.19 -0.44 3.29
C THR A 269 3.03 -0.84 4.18
N GLN A 270 2.73 -0.05 5.21
CA GLN A 270 1.62 -0.28 6.12
C GLN A 270 0.72 0.95 6.21
N PHE A 271 -0.59 0.71 6.19
CA PHE A 271 -1.64 1.68 6.49
C PHE A 271 -2.41 1.19 7.72
N SER A 272 -2.50 2.03 8.75
CA SER A 272 -3.18 1.74 10.01
C SER A 272 -4.20 2.83 10.36
N ASP A 273 -5.02 2.60 11.39
CA ASP A 273 -6.08 3.50 11.85
C ASP A 273 -7.09 3.89 10.76
N ARG A 274 -7.13 5.16 10.35
CA ARG A 274 -7.99 5.72 9.29
C ARG A 274 -7.17 6.27 8.12
N SER A 275 -5.92 5.82 7.99
CA SER A 275 -5.06 6.24 6.88
C SER A 275 -5.58 5.75 5.54
N ASP A 276 -5.18 6.42 4.47
CA ASP A 276 -5.71 6.15 3.13
C ASP A 276 -4.62 6.22 2.05
N ALA A 277 -4.62 5.27 1.11
CA ALA A 277 -3.63 5.22 0.03
C ALA A 277 -3.89 6.25 -1.10
N GLY A 278 -5.03 6.95 -1.07
CA GLY A 278 -5.36 8.02 -1.99
C GLY A 278 -5.39 7.55 -3.45
N HIS A 279 -4.51 8.13 -4.25
CA HIS A 279 -4.29 7.83 -5.66
C HIS A 279 -2.92 7.21 -5.91
N ALA A 280 -2.27 6.67 -4.87
CA ALA A 280 -0.93 6.17 -4.97
C ALA A 280 -0.81 5.02 -5.99
N THR A 281 0.37 4.92 -6.60
CA THR A 281 0.78 3.74 -7.36
C THR A 281 1.68 2.89 -6.48
N ILE A 282 1.22 1.70 -6.10
CA ILE A 282 1.90 0.80 -5.17
C ILE A 282 2.33 -0.46 -5.91
N ASN A 283 3.64 -0.70 -5.99
CA ASN A 283 4.23 -1.84 -6.66
C ASN A 283 4.85 -2.80 -5.64
N ASN A 284 4.21 -3.95 -5.44
CA ASN A 284 4.72 -5.03 -4.61
C ASN A 284 5.42 -6.06 -5.50
N GLY A 285 6.75 -6.05 -5.45
CA GLY A 285 7.60 -7.01 -6.14
C GLY A 285 7.92 -8.25 -5.29
N ALA A 286 8.94 -9.00 -5.70
CA ALA A 286 9.35 -10.22 -5.02
C ALA A 286 9.57 -10.00 -3.51
N LEU A 287 8.81 -10.71 -2.68
CA LEU A 287 8.80 -10.60 -1.21
C LEU A 287 8.48 -9.19 -0.68
N GLY A 288 7.91 -8.32 -1.52
CA GLY A 288 7.39 -7.02 -1.13
C GLY A 288 5.95 -7.11 -0.65
N GLY A 289 5.59 -6.29 0.33
CA GLY A 289 4.26 -6.32 0.94
C GLY A 289 3.63 -4.95 1.10
N THR A 290 2.31 -4.88 0.92
CA THR A 290 1.47 -3.78 1.42
C THR A 290 0.42 -4.33 2.37
N SER A 291 0.15 -3.65 3.48
CA SER A 291 -0.88 -4.03 4.45
C SER A 291 -1.78 -2.85 4.81
N PHE A 292 -3.07 -3.13 4.93
CA PHE A 292 -4.11 -2.22 5.40
C PHE A 292 -4.77 -2.84 6.62
N GLY A 293 -4.65 -2.18 7.77
CA GLY A 293 -5.27 -2.60 9.03
C GLY A 293 -6.29 -1.61 9.58
N ASP A 294 -6.90 -1.97 10.71
CA ASP A 294 -7.91 -1.16 11.40
C ASP A 294 -9.08 -0.74 10.48
N HIS A 295 -9.25 0.56 10.22
CA HIS A 295 -10.26 1.14 9.34
C HIS A 295 -9.62 1.86 8.15
N SER A 296 -8.40 1.47 7.77
CA SER A 296 -7.66 2.08 6.66
C SER A 296 -8.27 1.71 5.30
N SER A 297 -7.92 2.48 4.28
CA SER A 297 -8.51 2.38 2.95
C SER A 297 -7.46 2.43 1.83
N ALA A 298 -7.61 1.60 0.81
CA ALA A 298 -6.81 1.73 -0.42
C ALA A 298 -7.29 2.87 -1.35
N GLY A 299 -8.45 3.49 -1.04
CA GLY A 299 -8.99 4.62 -1.78
C GLY A 299 -9.16 4.30 -3.28
N ARG A 300 -8.44 5.04 -4.12
CA ARG A 300 -8.36 4.86 -5.58
C ARG A 300 -6.95 4.52 -6.04
N ALA A 301 -6.15 3.88 -5.18
CA ALA A 301 -4.80 3.48 -5.50
C ALA A 301 -4.77 2.44 -6.63
N THR A 302 -3.67 2.43 -7.38
CA THR A 302 -3.32 1.34 -8.29
C THR A 302 -2.30 0.46 -7.58
N ILE A 303 -2.64 -0.79 -7.32
CA ILE A 303 -1.81 -1.75 -6.60
C ILE A 303 -1.44 -2.90 -7.54
N THR A 304 -0.15 -3.10 -7.79
CA THR A 304 0.35 -4.21 -8.59
C THR A 304 1.13 -5.17 -7.71
N ASN A 305 0.66 -6.42 -7.61
CA ASN A 305 1.35 -7.53 -6.96
C ASN A 305 1.94 -8.45 -8.02
N THR A 306 3.24 -8.36 -8.23
CA THR A 306 3.96 -9.30 -9.12
C THR A 306 4.37 -10.57 -8.37
N THR A 307 5.06 -11.52 -9.01
CA THR A 307 5.50 -12.80 -8.41
C THR A 307 6.05 -12.65 -6.98
N LEU A 308 5.40 -13.33 -6.01
CA LEU A 308 5.69 -13.27 -4.56
C LEU A 308 5.49 -11.90 -3.88
N GLY A 309 4.96 -10.92 -4.59
CA GLY A 309 4.43 -9.69 -4.03
C GLY A 309 3.04 -9.91 -3.44
N SER A 310 2.73 -9.17 -2.39
CA SER A 310 1.46 -9.33 -1.68
C SER A 310 0.83 -8.03 -1.20
N THR A 311 -0.49 -8.02 -1.18
CA THR A 311 -1.31 -7.02 -0.48
C THR A 311 -2.23 -7.72 0.52
N THR A 312 -2.35 -7.19 1.73
CA THR A 312 -3.27 -7.72 2.76
C THR A 312 -4.18 -6.62 3.30
N PHE A 313 -5.46 -6.92 3.41
CA PHE A 313 -6.48 -6.16 4.13
C PHE A 313 -6.91 -6.98 5.35
N ASN A 314 -6.80 -6.40 6.55
CA ASN A 314 -7.21 -7.00 7.82
C ASN A 314 -8.14 -6.05 8.61
N ASP A 315 -8.69 -6.56 9.70
CA ASP A 315 -9.68 -5.86 10.54
C ASP A 315 -10.87 -5.34 9.70
N ARG A 316 -11.18 -4.05 9.74
CA ARG A 316 -12.27 -3.40 8.99
C ARG A 316 -11.75 -2.55 7.83
N SER A 317 -10.56 -2.85 7.33
CA SER A 317 -9.98 -2.14 6.19
C SER A 317 -10.74 -2.42 4.89
N SER A 318 -10.56 -1.54 3.90
CA SER A 318 -11.28 -1.63 2.62
C SER A 318 -10.38 -1.35 1.42
N ALA A 319 -10.56 -2.10 0.35
CA ALA A 319 -9.97 -1.75 -0.95
C ALA A 319 -10.69 -0.57 -1.65
N ASP A 320 -11.85 -0.16 -1.14
CA ASP A 320 -12.71 0.90 -1.68
C ASP A 320 -12.88 0.86 -3.21
N ARG A 321 -12.20 1.72 -3.98
CA ARG A 321 -12.26 1.77 -5.45
C ARG A 321 -10.87 1.59 -6.07
N ALA A 322 -9.99 0.87 -5.40
CA ALA A 322 -8.66 0.58 -5.90
C ALA A 322 -8.71 -0.30 -7.15
N THR A 323 -7.68 -0.17 -7.98
CA THR A 323 -7.37 -1.13 -9.05
C THR A 323 -6.27 -2.04 -8.54
N ILE A 324 -6.53 -3.34 -8.45
CA ILE A 324 -5.59 -4.34 -7.92
C ILE A 324 -5.26 -5.35 -9.02
N ASP A 325 -3.99 -5.39 -9.43
CA ASP A 325 -3.47 -6.35 -10.40
C ASP A 325 -2.58 -7.38 -9.70
N ASN A 326 -3.06 -8.62 -9.58
CA ASN A 326 -2.33 -9.76 -9.07
C ASN A 326 -1.73 -10.54 -10.26
N ASN A 327 -0.58 -10.10 -10.75
CA ASN A 327 0.16 -10.71 -11.84
C ASN A 327 1.24 -11.68 -11.32
N GLY A 328 0.83 -12.87 -10.89
CA GLY A 328 1.66 -13.84 -10.18
C GLY A 328 1.87 -13.54 -8.69
N GLY A 329 1.40 -12.38 -8.21
CA GLY A 329 1.32 -12.02 -6.79
C GLY A 329 -0.03 -12.35 -6.15
N SER A 330 -0.28 -11.83 -4.95
CA SER A 330 -1.53 -12.14 -4.23
C SER A 330 -2.14 -10.96 -3.49
N THR A 331 -3.45 -10.99 -3.34
CA THR A 331 -4.20 -10.11 -2.43
C THR A 331 -5.01 -10.96 -1.44
N SER A 332 -5.02 -10.58 -0.17
CA SER A 332 -5.82 -11.26 0.86
C SER A 332 -6.69 -10.28 1.63
N PHE A 333 -7.96 -10.62 1.78
CA PHE A 333 -8.92 -9.99 2.68
C PHE A 333 -9.18 -10.93 3.86
N LYS A 334 -9.03 -10.42 5.07
CA LYS A 334 -9.14 -11.15 6.34
C LYS A 334 -10.10 -10.42 7.29
N ASP A 335 -10.54 -11.11 8.33
CA ASP A 335 -11.42 -10.57 9.38
C ASP A 335 -12.66 -9.89 8.78
N ASP A 336 -13.03 -8.67 9.18
CA ASP A 336 -14.20 -7.91 8.72
C ASP A 336 -13.91 -7.08 7.43
N SER A 337 -12.78 -7.31 6.74
CA SER A 337 -12.35 -6.44 5.64
C SER A 337 -13.19 -6.61 4.36
N SER A 338 -13.12 -5.62 3.47
CA SER A 338 -13.89 -5.66 2.21
C SER A 338 -13.12 -5.23 0.97
N ALA A 339 -13.39 -5.90 -0.15
CA ALA A 339 -12.95 -5.43 -1.47
C ALA A 339 -13.73 -4.20 -1.97
N GLY A 340 -14.80 -3.77 -1.28
CA GLY A 340 -15.54 -2.57 -1.63
C GLY A 340 -16.13 -2.62 -3.04
N ARG A 341 -15.70 -1.72 -3.91
CA ARG A 341 -15.98 -1.62 -5.35
C ARG A 341 -14.68 -1.65 -6.17
N ALA A 342 -13.67 -2.34 -5.69
CA ALA A 342 -12.40 -2.45 -6.37
C ALA A 342 -12.53 -3.18 -7.71
N THR A 343 -11.63 -2.89 -8.64
CA THR A 343 -11.39 -3.73 -9.81
C THR A 343 -10.19 -4.61 -9.53
N ILE A 344 -10.37 -5.92 -9.55
CA ILE A 344 -9.35 -6.90 -9.20
C ILE A 344 -9.11 -7.82 -10.40
N THR A 345 -7.87 -7.88 -10.86
CA THR A 345 -7.45 -8.78 -11.94
C THR A 345 -6.45 -9.78 -11.38
N ASN A 346 -6.73 -11.07 -11.57
CA ASN A 346 -5.86 -12.17 -11.16
C ASN A 346 -5.34 -12.88 -12.41
N GLU A 347 -4.03 -12.84 -12.62
CA GLU A 347 -3.38 -13.34 -13.83
C GLU A 347 -2.08 -14.08 -13.52
N ASN A 348 -1.66 -14.95 -14.43
CA ASN A 348 -0.37 -15.64 -14.36
C ASN A 348 -0.12 -16.35 -13.01
N ARG A 349 -1.14 -17.05 -12.50
CA ARG A 349 -1.17 -17.69 -11.16
C ARG A 349 -1.29 -16.73 -9.97
N GLY A 350 -1.54 -15.46 -10.21
CA GLY A 350 -1.91 -14.55 -9.15
C GLY A 350 -3.30 -14.87 -8.60
N GLY A 351 -3.57 -14.40 -7.40
CA GLY A 351 -4.84 -14.73 -6.76
C GLY A 351 -5.31 -13.79 -5.68
N THR A 352 -6.61 -13.85 -5.44
CA THR A 352 -7.30 -13.13 -4.38
C THR A 352 -7.91 -14.13 -3.39
N THR A 353 -7.71 -13.92 -2.09
CA THR A 353 -8.29 -14.78 -1.05
C THR A 353 -9.10 -13.97 -0.05
N PHE A 354 -10.34 -14.38 0.18
CA PHE A 354 -11.22 -13.91 1.25
C PHE A 354 -11.27 -14.96 2.37
N SER A 355 -11.13 -14.51 3.61
CA SER A 355 -11.16 -15.36 4.81
C SER A 355 -11.68 -14.58 6.02
N GLY A 356 -12.06 -15.28 7.09
CA GLY A 356 -12.78 -14.65 8.20
C GLY A 356 -14.21 -14.28 7.78
N ASP A 357 -14.70 -13.14 8.25
CA ASP A 357 -16.03 -12.58 7.91
C ASP A 357 -15.95 -11.58 6.73
N SER A 358 -14.87 -11.65 5.94
CA SER A 358 -14.58 -10.66 4.88
C SER A 358 -15.51 -10.79 3.68
N SER A 359 -15.62 -9.73 2.89
CA SER A 359 -16.53 -9.67 1.75
C SER A 359 -15.91 -9.10 0.47
N ALA A 360 -16.20 -9.72 -0.67
CA ALA A 360 -15.90 -9.14 -1.97
C ALA A 360 -16.77 -7.90 -2.31
N GLY A 361 -17.78 -7.57 -1.49
CA GLY A 361 -18.56 -6.35 -1.62
C GLY A 361 -19.31 -6.28 -2.96
N ARG A 362 -18.97 -5.28 -3.78
CA ARG A 362 -19.42 -5.06 -5.16
C ARG A 362 -18.21 -4.91 -6.10
N ALA A 363 -17.13 -5.63 -5.80
CA ALA A 363 -15.94 -5.61 -6.64
C ALA A 363 -16.22 -6.25 -8.01
N ASP A 364 -15.48 -5.78 -9.01
CA ASP A 364 -15.37 -6.45 -10.31
C ASP A 364 -14.09 -7.28 -10.28
N ILE A 365 -14.20 -8.60 -10.37
CA ILE A 365 -13.10 -9.54 -10.22
C ILE A 365 -12.95 -10.36 -11.50
N THR A 366 -11.81 -10.24 -12.17
CA THR A 366 -11.46 -11.06 -13.34
C THR A 366 -10.38 -12.07 -12.94
N ASN A 367 -10.69 -13.35 -13.09
CA ASN A 367 -9.72 -14.44 -13.00
C ASN A 367 -9.38 -14.88 -14.42
N GLY A 368 -8.24 -14.44 -14.94
CA GLY A 368 -7.79 -14.85 -16.27
C GLY A 368 -6.90 -16.08 -16.24
N ASN A 369 -5.83 -16.09 -17.02
CA ASN A 369 -5.00 -17.26 -17.26
C ASN A 369 -4.36 -17.80 -15.96
N ARG A 370 -4.94 -18.89 -15.44
CA ARG A 370 -4.59 -19.50 -14.14
C ARG A 370 -4.75 -18.54 -12.96
N GLY A 371 -5.48 -17.44 -13.14
CA GLY A 371 -5.90 -16.57 -12.06
C GLY A 371 -6.88 -17.28 -11.14
N SER A 372 -6.91 -16.89 -9.86
CA SER A 372 -7.84 -17.50 -8.92
C SER A 372 -8.41 -16.53 -7.90
N THR A 373 -9.68 -16.75 -7.55
CA THR A 373 -10.31 -16.15 -6.37
C THR A 373 -10.80 -17.26 -5.43
N THR A 374 -10.47 -17.17 -4.15
CA THR A 374 -10.88 -18.17 -3.15
C THR A 374 -11.60 -17.52 -1.97
N PHE A 375 -12.74 -18.08 -1.59
CA PHE A 375 -13.48 -17.75 -0.38
C PHE A 375 -13.34 -18.91 0.62
N ASN A 376 -12.96 -18.58 1.86
CA ASN A 376 -12.83 -19.54 2.96
C ASN A 376 -13.53 -19.04 4.23
N GLY A 377 -13.83 -19.97 5.15
CA GLY A 377 -14.43 -19.64 6.45
C GLY A 377 -15.85 -19.09 6.30
N ASN A 378 -16.11 -17.91 6.84
CA ASN A 378 -17.43 -17.27 6.78
C ASN A 378 -17.51 -16.18 5.70
N SER A 379 -16.50 -16.07 4.83
CA SER A 379 -16.44 -15.01 3.83
C SER A 379 -17.54 -15.14 2.77
N THR A 380 -17.89 -14.02 2.13
CA THR A 380 -18.95 -13.96 1.11
C THR A 380 -18.52 -13.19 -0.14
N ALA A 381 -18.97 -13.65 -1.32
CA ALA A 381 -18.83 -12.88 -2.55
C ALA A 381 -19.74 -11.63 -2.60
N GLY A 382 -20.70 -11.51 -1.68
CA GLY A 382 -21.56 -10.33 -1.58
C GLY A 382 -22.39 -10.10 -2.84
N ARG A 383 -22.11 -9.01 -3.56
CA ARG A 383 -22.71 -8.61 -4.84
C ARG A 383 -21.62 -8.36 -5.90
N ALA A 384 -20.48 -9.03 -5.76
CA ALA A 384 -19.40 -8.91 -6.73
C ALA A 384 -19.82 -9.40 -8.11
N HIS A 385 -19.19 -8.85 -9.15
CA HIS A 385 -19.20 -9.43 -10.48
C HIS A 385 -17.88 -10.17 -10.66
N ILE A 386 -17.94 -11.48 -10.86
CA ILE A 386 -16.78 -12.35 -10.99
C ILE A 386 -16.78 -12.96 -12.39
N THR A 387 -15.76 -12.71 -13.17
CA THR A 387 -15.53 -13.35 -14.48
C THR A 387 -14.38 -14.32 -14.36
N ASN A 388 -14.62 -15.59 -14.64
CA ASN A 388 -13.60 -16.62 -14.79
C ASN A 388 -13.39 -16.88 -16.28
N GLU A 389 -12.31 -16.35 -16.84
CA GLU A 389 -11.93 -16.62 -18.23
C GLU A 389 -11.27 -18.00 -18.34
N THR A 390 -10.81 -18.38 -19.55
CA THR A 390 -10.18 -19.68 -19.79
C THR A 390 -9.05 -19.98 -18.78
N ARG A 391 -9.19 -21.10 -18.04
CA ARG A 391 -8.29 -21.54 -16.95
C ARG A 391 -8.29 -20.67 -15.69
N GLY A 392 -9.10 -19.62 -15.66
CA GLY A 392 -9.43 -18.87 -14.45
C GLY A 392 -10.35 -19.67 -13.55
N SER A 393 -10.30 -19.39 -12.25
CA SER A 393 -11.13 -20.12 -11.29
C SER A 393 -11.61 -19.30 -10.11
N THR A 394 -12.82 -19.61 -9.64
CA THR A 394 -13.34 -19.18 -8.35
C THR A 394 -13.67 -20.39 -7.48
N THR A 395 -13.27 -20.37 -6.21
CA THR A 395 -13.55 -21.47 -5.28
C THR A 395 -14.19 -20.96 -3.98
N PHE A 396 -15.27 -21.61 -3.55
CA PHE A 396 -15.95 -21.41 -2.29
C PHE A 396 -15.77 -22.66 -1.41
N ASN A 397 -15.28 -22.50 -0.18
CA ASN A 397 -14.98 -23.61 0.72
C ASN A 397 -15.63 -23.44 2.09
N ASN A 398 -16.12 -24.55 2.66
CA ASN A 398 -16.39 -24.70 4.10
C ASN A 398 -17.40 -23.68 4.65
N GLY A 399 -18.63 -23.68 4.14
CA GLY A 399 -19.73 -22.85 4.67
C GLY A 399 -19.79 -21.42 4.13
N THR A 400 -18.85 -21.01 3.27
CA THR A 400 -18.90 -19.73 2.54
C THR A 400 -20.08 -19.63 1.60
N ASP A 401 -20.47 -18.42 1.24
CA ASP A 401 -21.53 -18.20 0.26
C ASP A 401 -21.20 -17.22 -0.86
N ALA A 402 -21.83 -17.42 -2.01
CA ALA A 402 -21.75 -16.49 -3.14
C ALA A 402 -22.72 -15.29 -3.00
N GLY A 403 -23.57 -15.26 -1.98
CA GLY A 403 -24.54 -14.19 -1.75
C GLY A 403 -25.45 -13.93 -2.95
N TRP A 404 -25.28 -12.74 -3.54
CA TRP A 404 -25.98 -12.21 -4.72
C TRP A 404 -24.97 -11.88 -5.84
N ALA A 405 -23.83 -12.56 -5.87
CA ALA A 405 -22.81 -12.34 -6.88
C ALA A 405 -23.34 -12.70 -8.28
N ARG A 406 -22.82 -12.01 -9.29
CA ARG A 406 -22.86 -12.48 -10.67
C ARG A 406 -21.54 -13.19 -10.95
N ILE A 407 -21.60 -14.42 -11.44
CA ILE A 407 -20.45 -15.25 -11.78
C ILE A 407 -20.59 -15.66 -13.24
N ASP A 408 -19.69 -15.17 -14.10
CA ASP A 408 -19.60 -15.58 -15.49
C ASP A 408 -18.37 -16.50 -15.63
N ASN A 409 -18.59 -17.76 -15.99
CA ASN A 409 -17.54 -18.70 -16.33
C ASN A 409 -17.47 -18.76 -17.86
N GLU A 410 -16.55 -17.99 -18.45
CA GLU A 410 -16.30 -17.87 -19.90
C GLU A 410 -15.09 -18.77 -20.27
N GLY A 411 -15.31 -20.09 -20.29
CA GLY A 411 -14.25 -21.11 -20.35
C GLY A 411 -13.44 -21.31 -19.06
N GLY A 412 -13.75 -20.55 -18.01
CA GLY A 412 -13.24 -20.73 -16.66
C GLY A 412 -14.06 -21.69 -15.82
N SER A 413 -13.81 -21.69 -14.51
CA SER A 413 -14.53 -22.58 -13.58
C SER A 413 -14.91 -21.93 -12.26
N THR A 414 -16.04 -22.34 -11.71
CA THR A 414 -16.43 -22.07 -10.33
C THR A 414 -16.64 -23.38 -9.57
N THR A 415 -16.11 -23.47 -8.35
CA THR A 415 -16.26 -24.67 -7.50
C THR A 415 -16.81 -24.31 -6.13
N PHE A 416 -17.83 -25.03 -5.68
CA PHE A 416 -18.44 -24.95 -4.35
C PHE A 416 -18.16 -26.25 -3.58
N ASN A 417 -17.38 -26.17 -2.50
CA ASN A 417 -16.98 -27.32 -1.69
C ASN A 417 -17.56 -27.27 -0.27
N ASN A 418 -17.94 -28.45 0.25
CA ASN A 418 -18.10 -28.73 1.68
C ASN A 418 -19.00 -27.73 2.43
N GLY A 419 -20.30 -27.74 2.16
CA GLY A 419 -21.27 -26.89 2.87
C GLY A 419 -21.36 -25.46 2.36
N SER A 420 -20.57 -25.08 1.34
CA SER A 420 -20.71 -23.79 0.68
C SER A 420 -22.03 -23.69 -0.10
N SER A 421 -22.55 -22.47 -0.26
CA SER A 421 -23.82 -22.21 -0.95
C SER A 421 -23.70 -21.14 -2.03
N ALA A 422 -24.35 -21.34 -3.18
CA ALA A 422 -24.51 -20.29 -4.18
C ALA A 422 -25.56 -19.23 -3.78
N LYS A 423 -26.41 -19.49 -2.79
CA LYS A 423 -27.51 -18.62 -2.33
C LYS A 423 -28.35 -18.09 -3.49
N HIS A 424 -28.26 -16.80 -3.82
CA HIS A 424 -29.02 -16.13 -4.86
C HIS A 424 -28.13 -15.70 -6.03
N ALA A 425 -26.97 -16.32 -6.19
CA ALA A 425 -26.05 -15.97 -7.26
C ALA A 425 -26.68 -16.18 -8.65
N LEU A 426 -26.29 -15.31 -9.57
CA LEU A 426 -26.48 -15.53 -11.00
C LEU A 426 -25.20 -16.16 -11.53
N ILE A 427 -25.29 -17.38 -12.04
CA ILE A 427 -24.15 -18.13 -12.56
C ILE A 427 -24.39 -18.39 -14.05
N ALA A 428 -23.51 -17.88 -14.90
CA ALA A 428 -23.48 -18.19 -16.32
C ALA A 428 -22.26 -19.06 -16.62
N ASN A 429 -22.48 -20.18 -17.30
CA ASN A 429 -21.44 -21.07 -17.81
C ASN A 429 -21.54 -21.05 -19.33
N THR A 430 -20.56 -20.42 -19.99
CA THR A 430 -20.48 -20.24 -21.44
C THR A 430 -19.08 -20.60 -21.94
N ASP A 431 -18.94 -20.87 -23.23
CA ASP A 431 -17.65 -21.17 -23.88
C ASP A 431 -16.88 -22.31 -23.17
N ASP A 432 -17.54 -23.45 -22.93
CA ASP A 432 -17.02 -24.59 -22.13
C ASP A 432 -16.75 -24.27 -20.65
N GLY A 433 -17.23 -23.13 -20.14
CA GLY A 433 -17.15 -22.76 -18.74
C GLY A 433 -17.90 -23.73 -17.85
N SER A 434 -17.49 -23.86 -16.58
CA SER A 434 -18.08 -24.87 -15.69
C SER A 434 -18.35 -24.38 -14.27
N THR A 435 -19.42 -24.90 -13.67
CA THR A 435 -19.67 -24.80 -12.24
C THR A 435 -19.78 -26.19 -11.61
N THR A 436 -19.09 -26.43 -10.50
CA THR A 436 -19.15 -27.70 -9.79
C THR A 436 -19.55 -27.51 -8.33
N PHE A 437 -20.59 -28.22 -7.89
CA PHE A 437 -21.00 -28.35 -6.50
C PHE A 437 -20.55 -29.72 -5.97
N ASN A 438 -19.51 -29.71 -5.12
CA ASN A 438 -18.92 -30.90 -4.53
C ASN A 438 -19.34 -31.14 -3.07
N GLY A 439 -19.67 -32.39 -2.75
CA GLY A 439 -19.98 -32.81 -1.39
C GLY A 439 -21.23 -32.08 -0.88
N GLY A 440 -21.27 -31.69 0.39
CA GLY A 440 -22.46 -31.07 1.01
C GLY A 440 -22.78 -29.64 0.55
N SER A 441 -22.35 -29.21 -0.64
CA SER A 441 -22.63 -27.87 -1.17
C SER A 441 -23.99 -27.79 -1.88
N THR A 442 -24.51 -26.58 -2.01
CA THR A 442 -25.86 -26.34 -2.55
C THR A 442 -25.92 -25.16 -3.50
N ALA A 443 -26.69 -25.28 -4.59
CA ALA A 443 -27.04 -24.14 -5.43
C ALA A 443 -28.12 -23.25 -4.76
N ASP A 444 -28.83 -23.76 -3.77
CA ASP A 444 -29.86 -23.07 -2.99
C ASP A 444 -30.93 -22.37 -3.87
N HIS A 445 -30.92 -21.05 -4.02
CA HIS A 445 -31.87 -20.29 -4.84
C HIS A 445 -31.20 -19.64 -6.06
N ALA A 446 -30.07 -20.18 -6.51
CA ALA A 446 -29.29 -19.60 -7.60
C ALA A 446 -30.05 -19.67 -8.93
N PHE A 447 -29.74 -18.74 -9.82
CA PHE A 447 -30.08 -18.84 -11.23
C PHE A 447 -28.82 -19.31 -11.98
N ILE A 448 -28.92 -20.45 -12.64
CA ILE A 448 -27.82 -21.08 -13.37
C ILE A 448 -28.19 -21.13 -14.85
N TYR A 449 -27.34 -20.56 -15.70
CA TYR A 449 -27.45 -20.57 -17.15
C TYR A 449 -26.26 -21.34 -17.73
N ASN A 450 -26.53 -22.43 -18.44
CA ASN A 450 -25.53 -23.21 -19.15
C ASN A 450 -25.81 -23.09 -20.66
N ALA A 451 -24.82 -22.66 -21.44
CA ALA A 451 -24.91 -22.57 -22.90
C ALA A 451 -23.52 -22.67 -23.53
N ASP A 452 -23.45 -22.83 -24.85
CA ASP A 452 -22.22 -22.83 -25.65
C ASP A 452 -21.18 -23.84 -25.10
N GLY A 453 -21.62 -25.07 -24.82
CA GLY A 453 -20.80 -26.14 -24.23
C GLY A 453 -20.57 -26.01 -22.72
N GLY A 454 -21.03 -24.92 -22.09
CA GLY A 454 -20.94 -24.70 -20.66
C GLY A 454 -21.75 -25.70 -19.83
N GLY A 455 -21.29 -25.97 -18.60
CA GLY A 455 -21.89 -27.02 -17.79
C GLY A 455 -21.91 -26.81 -16.28
N THR A 456 -22.91 -27.41 -15.63
CA THR A 456 -22.99 -27.49 -14.17
C THR A 456 -22.96 -28.95 -13.70
N THR A 457 -22.14 -29.25 -12.70
CA THR A 457 -22.06 -30.59 -12.10
C THR A 457 -22.37 -30.54 -10.61
N PHE A 458 -23.30 -31.38 -10.16
CA PHE A 458 -23.55 -31.68 -8.75
C PHE A 458 -22.99 -33.06 -8.43
N GLN A 459 -21.93 -33.10 -7.64
CA GLN A 459 -21.16 -34.31 -7.36
C GLN A 459 -21.16 -34.64 -5.87
N SER A 460 -21.75 -35.79 -5.52
CA SER A 460 -21.70 -36.35 -4.16
C SER A 460 -20.61 -37.41 -4.06
N ASN A 461 -19.64 -37.16 -3.18
CA ASN A 461 -18.48 -38.04 -2.96
C ASN A 461 -18.64 -38.96 -1.73
N SER A 462 -19.71 -38.79 -0.94
CA SER A 462 -20.02 -39.57 0.26
C SER A 462 -21.51 -39.49 0.57
N THR A 463 -22.06 -40.50 1.24
CA THR A 463 -23.47 -40.52 1.70
C THR A 463 -23.77 -39.47 2.78
N SER A 464 -22.75 -38.88 3.40
CA SER A 464 -22.90 -37.85 4.46
C SER A 464 -22.79 -36.42 3.95
N GLN A 465 -22.43 -36.22 2.68
CA GLN A 465 -22.15 -34.91 2.10
C GLN A 465 -22.71 -34.88 0.68
N LEU A 466 -23.96 -34.44 0.60
CA LEU A 466 -24.77 -34.54 -0.61
C LEU A 466 -24.86 -33.20 -1.33
N ALA A 467 -24.45 -33.19 -2.60
CA ALA A 467 -24.55 -32.02 -3.45
C ALA A 467 -26.00 -31.86 -3.90
N THR A 468 -26.57 -30.66 -3.77
CA THR A 468 -27.96 -30.42 -4.16
C THR A 468 -28.17 -29.15 -4.95
N ALA A 469 -29.07 -29.20 -5.94
CA ALA A 469 -29.53 -27.99 -6.61
C ALA A 469 -30.52 -27.16 -5.75
N GLY A 470 -31.07 -27.72 -4.66
CA GLY A 470 -31.97 -26.98 -3.78
C GLY A 470 -33.24 -26.51 -4.49
N GLN A 471 -33.47 -25.21 -4.52
CA GLN A 471 -34.56 -24.51 -5.22
C GLN A 471 -34.04 -23.69 -6.40
N ALA A 472 -32.88 -24.06 -6.97
CA ALA A 472 -32.28 -23.32 -8.06
C ALA A 472 -33.17 -23.33 -9.32
N PHE A 473 -33.06 -22.25 -10.08
CA PHE A 473 -33.52 -22.21 -11.46
C PHE A 473 -32.34 -22.55 -12.36
N ILE A 474 -32.45 -23.61 -13.15
CA ILE A 474 -31.39 -24.07 -14.05
C ILE A 474 -31.92 -24.03 -15.49
N TYR A 475 -31.23 -23.30 -16.36
CA TYR A 475 -31.49 -23.25 -17.79
C TYR A 475 -30.31 -23.83 -18.55
N ASN A 476 -30.53 -24.97 -19.20
CA ASN A 476 -29.62 -25.57 -20.14
C ASN A 476 -30.07 -25.16 -21.55
N GLY A 477 -29.37 -24.19 -22.14
CA GLY A 477 -29.57 -23.73 -23.51
C GLY A 477 -28.79 -24.56 -24.52
N ASP A 478 -28.37 -23.88 -25.60
CA ASP A 478 -27.63 -24.50 -26.70
C ASP A 478 -26.37 -25.21 -26.19
N ASP A 479 -26.24 -26.51 -26.44
CA ASP A 479 -25.19 -27.41 -25.93
C ASP A 479 -24.94 -27.34 -24.40
N GLY A 480 -25.85 -26.75 -23.63
CA GLY A 480 -25.73 -26.58 -22.19
C GLY A 480 -26.01 -27.88 -21.44
N VAL A 481 -25.19 -28.20 -20.43
CA VAL A 481 -25.31 -29.48 -19.70
C VAL A 481 -25.40 -29.28 -18.19
N THR A 482 -26.39 -29.93 -17.56
CA THR A 482 -26.39 -30.16 -16.11
C THR A 482 -26.22 -31.63 -15.79
N THR A 483 -25.27 -31.99 -14.91
CA THR A 483 -25.02 -33.36 -14.47
C THR A 483 -25.17 -33.51 -12.97
N PHE A 484 -25.96 -34.47 -12.53
CA PHE A 484 -26.03 -34.95 -11.15
C PHE A 484 -25.38 -36.32 -11.08
N THR A 485 -24.34 -36.47 -10.25
CA THR A 485 -23.55 -37.71 -10.17
C THR A 485 -23.15 -38.08 -8.74
N GLY A 486 -23.10 -39.39 -8.50
CA GLY A 486 -22.73 -39.96 -7.22
C GLY A 486 -23.93 -40.15 -6.29
N THR A 487 -23.86 -41.18 -5.45
CA THR A 487 -24.97 -41.59 -4.60
C THR A 487 -25.41 -40.46 -3.67
N GLY A 488 -26.66 -40.03 -3.84
CA GLY A 488 -27.29 -38.98 -3.05
C GLY A 488 -27.15 -37.55 -3.60
N ALA A 489 -26.45 -37.34 -4.72
CA ALA A 489 -26.57 -36.08 -5.45
C ALA A 489 -28.02 -35.89 -5.91
N THR A 490 -28.58 -34.69 -5.71
CA THR A 490 -30.01 -34.48 -6.00
C THR A 490 -30.38 -33.11 -6.56
N ALA A 491 -31.32 -33.11 -7.49
CA ALA A 491 -31.92 -31.87 -7.97
C ALA A 491 -32.85 -31.20 -6.93
N GLY A 492 -33.27 -31.91 -5.88
CA GLY A 492 -34.11 -31.33 -4.84
C GLY A 492 -35.44 -30.82 -5.40
N ASN A 493 -35.72 -29.54 -5.21
CA ASN A 493 -36.91 -28.82 -5.70
C ASN A 493 -36.56 -27.89 -6.87
N ALA A 494 -35.46 -28.14 -7.58
CA ALA A 494 -35.02 -27.26 -8.65
C ALA A 494 -36.04 -27.20 -9.79
N PHE A 495 -36.10 -26.04 -10.43
CA PHE A 495 -36.79 -25.86 -11.70
C PHE A 495 -35.76 -25.89 -12.82
N ILE A 496 -35.87 -26.88 -13.71
CA ILE A 496 -34.88 -27.13 -14.77
C ILE A 496 -35.56 -26.99 -16.12
N VAL A 497 -34.94 -26.21 -17.02
CA VAL A 497 -35.34 -26.08 -18.42
C VAL A 497 -34.21 -26.58 -19.30
N ASN A 498 -34.50 -27.55 -20.16
CA ASN A 498 -33.60 -28.04 -21.20
C ASN A 498 -34.14 -27.60 -22.57
N ALA A 499 -33.40 -26.75 -23.27
CA ALA A 499 -33.78 -26.17 -24.56
C ALA A 499 -32.78 -26.54 -25.66
N ASP A 500 -33.25 -26.84 -26.88
CA ASP A 500 -32.47 -27.42 -27.99
C ASP A 500 -31.01 -26.94 -28.13
N PRO A 501 -29.99 -27.82 -28.08
CA PRO A 501 -29.97 -29.22 -27.63
C PRO A 501 -29.45 -29.39 -26.17
N GLY A 502 -30.05 -28.69 -25.22
CA GLY A 502 -29.71 -28.70 -23.80
C GLY A 502 -30.04 -30.03 -23.10
N LEU A 503 -29.22 -30.39 -22.11
CA LEU A 503 -29.22 -31.74 -21.52
C LEU A 503 -29.11 -31.71 -19.99
N THR A 504 -29.98 -32.48 -19.33
CA THR A 504 -29.82 -32.87 -17.93
C THR A 504 -29.49 -34.36 -17.80
N ILE A 505 -28.45 -34.71 -17.05
CA ILE A 505 -28.01 -36.08 -16.79
C ILE A 505 -28.09 -36.39 -15.30
N PHE A 506 -28.70 -37.51 -14.95
CA PHE A 506 -28.59 -38.14 -13.63
C PHE A 506 -27.87 -39.47 -13.80
N ASN A 507 -26.81 -39.70 -13.02
CA ASN A 507 -26.07 -40.95 -13.08
C ASN A 507 -25.42 -41.36 -11.74
N ASN A 508 -24.87 -42.58 -11.71
CA ASN A 508 -24.10 -43.12 -10.58
C ASN A 508 -24.81 -43.02 -9.22
N GLY A 509 -26.12 -43.27 -9.17
CA GLY A 509 -26.90 -43.23 -7.92
C GLY A 509 -27.47 -41.85 -7.56
N ALA A 510 -27.45 -40.90 -8.50
CA ALA A 510 -28.09 -39.61 -8.33
C ALA A 510 -29.63 -39.69 -8.42
N ASN A 511 -30.32 -38.69 -7.85
CA ASN A 511 -31.77 -38.66 -7.77
C ASN A 511 -32.36 -37.29 -8.16
N ALA A 512 -33.36 -37.28 -9.05
CA ALA A 512 -34.07 -36.04 -9.42
C ALA A 512 -34.88 -35.38 -8.28
N GLY A 513 -35.18 -36.08 -7.19
CA GLY A 513 -35.93 -35.53 -6.06
C GLY A 513 -37.36 -35.16 -6.46
N ASP A 514 -37.78 -33.95 -6.08
CA ASP A 514 -39.08 -33.34 -6.41
C ASP A 514 -38.93 -32.28 -7.52
N ALA A 515 -37.87 -32.35 -8.32
CA ALA A 515 -37.57 -31.34 -9.33
C ALA A 515 -38.67 -31.27 -10.41
N LEU A 516 -38.87 -30.06 -10.93
CA LEU A 516 -39.74 -29.79 -12.08
C LEU A 516 -38.86 -29.56 -13.30
N VAL A 517 -38.92 -30.47 -14.28
CA VAL A 517 -38.07 -30.44 -15.47
C VAL A 517 -38.92 -30.22 -16.72
N PHE A 518 -38.59 -29.20 -17.50
CA PHE A 518 -39.17 -28.94 -18.83
C PHE A 518 -38.13 -29.23 -19.90
N ASN A 519 -38.37 -30.28 -20.68
CA ASN A 519 -37.64 -30.55 -21.91
C ASN A 519 -38.43 -29.94 -23.07
N THR A 520 -37.96 -28.82 -23.63
CA THR A 520 -38.56 -28.24 -24.84
C THR A 520 -38.09 -28.99 -26.08
N ASP A 521 -38.39 -28.50 -27.29
CA ASP A 521 -37.87 -29.09 -28.53
C ASP A 521 -36.36 -29.27 -28.45
N GLY A 522 -35.86 -30.43 -28.88
CA GLY A 522 -34.46 -30.88 -28.77
C GLY A 522 -33.90 -31.10 -27.36
N GLY A 523 -34.58 -30.64 -26.30
CA GLY A 523 -34.15 -30.76 -24.90
C GLY A 523 -34.24 -32.18 -24.35
N GLN A 524 -33.29 -32.56 -23.50
CA GLN A 524 -33.14 -33.94 -23.05
C GLN A 524 -32.95 -34.09 -21.54
N THR A 525 -33.56 -35.13 -20.98
CA THR A 525 -33.23 -35.65 -19.64
C THR A 525 -32.84 -37.11 -19.73
N LYS A 526 -31.71 -37.49 -19.12
CA LYS A 526 -31.18 -38.86 -19.16
C LYS A 526 -30.90 -39.40 -17.75
N PHE A 527 -31.34 -40.63 -17.48
CA PHE A 527 -31.07 -41.38 -16.26
C PHE A 527 -30.26 -42.64 -16.59
N SER A 528 -29.03 -42.74 -16.07
CA SER A 528 -28.17 -43.92 -16.28
C SER A 528 -27.56 -44.47 -15.00
N ASP A 529 -27.07 -45.70 -15.08
CA ASP A 529 -26.31 -46.41 -14.06
C ASP A 529 -27.12 -46.85 -12.82
N THR A 530 -26.57 -47.83 -12.10
CA THR A 530 -27.23 -48.45 -10.95
C THR A 530 -27.57 -47.42 -9.87
N GLY A 531 -28.78 -47.52 -9.34
CA GLY A 531 -29.24 -46.74 -8.18
C GLY A 531 -29.73 -45.34 -8.53
N THR A 532 -29.69 -44.95 -9.79
CA THR A 532 -30.19 -43.66 -10.27
C THR A 532 -31.72 -43.69 -10.35
N SER A 533 -32.38 -42.61 -9.93
CA SER A 533 -33.85 -42.53 -9.90
C SER A 533 -34.40 -41.16 -10.28
N ALA A 534 -35.55 -41.15 -10.96
CA ALA A 534 -36.35 -39.93 -11.14
C ALA A 534 -37.20 -39.58 -9.90
N ALA A 535 -37.22 -40.44 -8.86
CA ALA A 535 -37.99 -40.29 -7.62
C ALA A 535 -39.38 -39.71 -7.80
N SER A 536 -39.69 -38.55 -7.24
CA SER A 536 -41.02 -37.92 -7.28
C SER A 536 -41.06 -36.74 -8.25
N SER A 537 -40.09 -36.63 -9.16
CA SER A 537 -39.96 -35.49 -10.07
C SER A 537 -41.15 -35.37 -11.02
N HIS A 538 -41.37 -34.16 -11.51
CA HIS A 538 -42.33 -33.87 -12.57
C HIS A 538 -41.59 -33.46 -13.83
N ILE A 539 -41.63 -34.29 -14.86
CA ILE A 539 -40.92 -34.08 -16.12
C ILE A 539 -41.93 -33.86 -17.24
N VAL A 540 -41.81 -32.74 -17.95
CA VAL A 540 -42.66 -32.37 -19.08
C VAL A 540 -41.81 -32.35 -20.35
N ASN A 541 -42.07 -33.25 -21.28
CA ASN A 541 -41.48 -33.28 -22.61
C ASN A 541 -42.41 -32.58 -23.60
N VAL A 542 -41.94 -31.54 -24.27
CA VAL A 542 -42.71 -30.75 -25.23
C VAL A 542 -42.06 -30.88 -26.60
N ALA A 543 -42.85 -31.26 -27.61
CA ALA A 543 -42.54 -31.16 -29.04
C ALA A 543 -41.07 -31.48 -29.40
N GLY A 544 -40.65 -32.75 -29.39
CA GLY A 544 -39.27 -33.16 -29.71
C GLY A 544 -38.35 -33.33 -28.49
N GLY A 545 -38.72 -32.77 -27.33
CA GLY A 545 -38.05 -33.06 -26.07
C GLY A 545 -38.19 -34.53 -25.65
N SER A 546 -37.22 -35.05 -24.89
CA SER A 546 -37.22 -36.47 -24.51
C SER A 546 -36.68 -36.76 -23.11
N THR A 547 -37.14 -37.87 -22.54
CA THR A 547 -36.62 -38.46 -21.31
C THR A 547 -36.23 -39.91 -21.56
N SER A 548 -35.04 -40.33 -21.11
CA SER A 548 -34.54 -41.69 -21.31
C SER A 548 -34.02 -42.32 -20.00
N PHE A 549 -34.23 -43.64 -19.89
CA PHE A 549 -33.74 -44.48 -18.81
C PHE A 549 -32.93 -45.63 -19.43
N ASP A 550 -31.82 -46.00 -18.81
CA ASP A 550 -31.17 -47.27 -19.09
C ASP A 550 -31.79 -48.42 -18.28
N THR A 551 -31.24 -49.63 -18.40
CA THR A 551 -31.76 -50.83 -17.73
C THR A 551 -31.48 -50.87 -16.23
N GLN A 552 -30.72 -49.92 -15.68
CA GLN A 552 -30.25 -49.89 -14.30
C GLN A 552 -30.80 -48.69 -13.51
N SER A 553 -31.49 -47.76 -14.17
CA SER A 553 -32.17 -46.62 -13.56
C SER A 553 -33.69 -46.84 -13.42
N THR A 554 -34.35 -46.07 -12.55
CA THR A 554 -35.78 -46.23 -12.24
C THR A 554 -36.54 -44.91 -12.37
N ALA A 555 -37.78 -44.98 -12.85
CA ALA A 555 -38.67 -43.82 -12.88
C ALA A 555 -39.21 -43.44 -11.49
N GLY A 556 -39.16 -44.33 -10.49
CA GLY A 556 -39.73 -44.06 -9.16
C GLY A 556 -41.23 -43.75 -9.23
N ASP A 557 -41.67 -42.78 -8.44
CA ASP A 557 -43.03 -42.24 -8.38
C ASP A 557 -43.19 -40.98 -9.27
N SER A 558 -42.28 -40.79 -10.25
CA SER A 558 -42.23 -39.57 -11.06
C SER A 558 -43.42 -39.49 -12.01
N THR A 559 -43.79 -38.26 -12.35
CA THR A 559 -44.78 -37.98 -13.38
C THR A 559 -44.07 -37.50 -14.64
N ILE A 560 -44.15 -38.27 -15.72
CA ILE A 560 -43.58 -37.91 -17.03
C ILE A 560 -44.73 -37.62 -18.01
N THR A 561 -44.83 -36.37 -18.45
CA THR A 561 -45.88 -35.90 -19.36
C THR A 561 -45.29 -35.57 -20.73
N ASN A 562 -45.78 -36.22 -21.78
CA ASN A 562 -45.42 -35.88 -23.15
C ASN A 562 -46.52 -35.02 -23.78
N VAL A 563 -46.17 -33.81 -24.21
CA VAL A 563 -47.08 -32.81 -24.78
C VAL A 563 -46.68 -32.57 -26.24
N TYR A 564 -47.61 -32.83 -27.16
CA TYR A 564 -47.37 -32.84 -28.61
C TYR A 564 -46.36 -33.91 -29.09
N GLY A 565 -46.33 -35.05 -28.41
CA GLY A 565 -45.52 -36.24 -28.76
C GLY A 565 -46.26 -37.26 -29.62
#